data_AF-D9VQH6-F1
#
_entry.id   AF-D9VQH6-F1
#
_cell.length_a   1.000
_cell.length_b   1.000
_cell.length_c   1.000
_cell.angle_alpha   90.00
_cell.angle_beta   90.00
_cell.angle_gamma   90.00
#
_symmetry.space_group_name_H-M   'P 1'
#
loop_
_entity.id
_entity.type
_entity.pdbx_description
1 polymer ?
#
loop_
_entity_poly.entity_id
_entity_poly.type
_entity_poly.pdbx_seq_one_letter_code
_entity_poly.pdbx_strand_id
1 'polypeptide(L)'
;MTADDRPPSARPRPEPAPRPEPKPQPQPGPEPGPEPEPEPAAPAKGLRFPSALTVLALVTVAVWLLAFLVPAGLYDRGENGAPVAGTYHRVEGDRSLTDRLDDLFLAPVNGLYGIQDTATGEVGPGFTGALYGSAGVFLFVLAIGAFITVVFATGALDRGIALLAHRLRDRGALLITAVMVVFSVLGTVEGFAEETLGFYGLLVPMMLALGYDRLVAVGASILGAGIGVLCSTVNPFATGVASSAAGISLGDGILLRGAMWVVLTAVTVLYVVRYARRVQRDPERSLCGFLPGDLTRKAAADADVEPELTRLHKAVLVLLVLVFAFMIFSVVPWSSALTGKADATPYGWELDWSFPQLSALFLCAAVLVGLVARMGEAKLSSTVVRGAADFISPALVIMLARGVTVIMNNSKITATVLHSIEGVV
;
A
#
# COMPACT_ATOMS: atom_id res chain seq x y z
N MET A 1 114.01 6.38 -24.20
CA MET A 1 113.63 5.76 -25.48
C MET A 1 113.23 4.33 -25.17
N THR A 2 111.92 4.09 -25.01
CA THR A 2 111.19 2.80 -24.86
C THR A 2 109.77 3.20 -24.46
N ALA A 3 108.88 3.45 -25.42
CA ALA A 3 107.96 2.46 -26.00
C ALA A 3 106.86 2.09 -24.99
N ASP A 4 105.76 2.84 -25.09
CA ASP A 4 104.51 2.73 -24.33
C ASP A 4 103.73 1.49 -24.80
N ASP A 5 103.45 0.62 -23.83
CA ASP A 5 102.75 -0.66 -23.96
C ASP A 5 101.23 -0.41 -23.97
N ARG A 6 100.56 -0.65 -25.12
CA ARG A 6 99.09 -0.78 -25.14
C ARG A 6 98.66 -1.92 -26.05
N PRO A 7 97.86 -2.88 -25.53
CA PRO A 7 97.23 -3.91 -26.35
C PRO A 7 96.08 -3.33 -27.20
N PRO A 8 95.71 -3.97 -28.32
CA PRO A 8 94.76 -3.44 -29.30
C PRO A 8 93.32 -3.38 -28.76
N SER A 9 92.61 -2.33 -29.17
CA SER A 9 91.20 -2.11 -28.86
C SER A 9 90.32 -3.27 -29.37
N ALA A 10 89.58 -3.89 -28.46
CA ALA A 10 88.55 -4.86 -28.79
C ALA A 10 87.44 -4.15 -29.58
N ARG A 11 87.09 -4.70 -30.76
CA ARG A 11 85.96 -4.26 -31.56
C ARG A 11 84.66 -4.38 -30.74
N PRO A 12 83.71 -3.44 -30.84
CA PRO A 12 82.41 -3.60 -30.20
C PRO A 12 81.69 -4.82 -30.79
N ARG A 13 81.07 -5.65 -29.94
CA ARG A 13 80.16 -6.70 -30.38
C ARG A 13 78.95 -6.06 -31.10
N PRO A 14 78.43 -6.64 -32.18
CA PRO A 14 77.18 -6.15 -32.78
C PRO A 14 76.04 -6.34 -31.77
N GLU A 15 75.18 -5.33 -31.65
CA GLU A 15 73.94 -5.42 -30.88
C GLU A 15 73.07 -6.60 -31.36
N PRO A 16 72.36 -7.30 -30.47
CA PRO A 16 71.38 -8.28 -30.90
C PRO A 16 70.25 -7.56 -31.62
N ALA A 17 69.86 -8.08 -32.79
CA ALA A 17 68.72 -7.55 -33.55
C ALA A 17 67.46 -7.46 -32.66
N PRO A 18 66.64 -6.40 -32.81
CA PRO A 18 65.42 -6.26 -32.04
C PRO A 18 64.49 -7.45 -32.34
N ARG A 19 63.91 -8.03 -31.29
CA ARG A 19 62.90 -9.08 -31.44
C ARG A 19 61.71 -8.50 -32.22
N PRO A 20 61.12 -9.24 -33.17
CA PRO A 20 59.94 -8.78 -33.87
C PRO A 20 58.82 -8.54 -32.86
N GLU A 21 58.22 -7.35 -32.91
CA GLU A 21 57.05 -7.02 -32.10
C GLU A 21 55.94 -8.05 -32.36
N PRO A 22 55.23 -8.52 -31.32
CA PRO A 22 54.10 -9.41 -31.51
C PRO A 22 53.04 -8.66 -32.30
N LYS A 23 52.62 -9.22 -33.43
CA LYS A 23 51.53 -8.67 -34.25
C LYS A 23 50.31 -8.45 -33.36
N PRO A 24 49.61 -7.30 -33.48
CA PRO A 24 48.37 -7.07 -32.75
C PRO A 24 47.40 -8.21 -33.03
N GLN A 25 46.93 -8.90 -32.00
CA GLN A 25 45.80 -9.80 -32.15
C GLN A 25 44.59 -8.94 -32.58
N PRO A 26 43.77 -9.39 -33.56
CA PRO A 26 42.55 -8.70 -33.87
C PRO A 26 41.71 -8.64 -32.59
N GLN A 27 41.32 -7.44 -32.17
CA GLN A 27 40.34 -7.30 -31.09
C GLN A 27 39.09 -8.10 -31.51
N PRO A 28 38.50 -8.92 -30.62
CA PRO A 28 37.18 -9.46 -30.86
C PRO A 28 36.26 -8.28 -31.19
N GLY A 29 35.54 -8.36 -32.30
CA GLY A 29 34.51 -7.37 -32.61
C GLY A 29 33.54 -7.27 -31.42
N PRO A 30 32.87 -6.11 -31.24
CA PRO A 30 31.87 -5.97 -30.19
C PRO A 30 30.89 -7.14 -30.31
N GLU A 31 30.68 -7.86 -29.20
CA GLU A 31 29.63 -8.89 -29.14
C GLU A 31 28.33 -8.26 -29.67
N PRO A 32 27.57 -8.96 -30.53
CA PRO A 32 26.23 -8.52 -30.87
C PRO A 32 25.50 -8.27 -29.54
N GLY A 33 25.02 -7.04 -29.35
CA GLY A 33 24.21 -6.73 -28.17
C GLY A 33 23.06 -7.74 -28.05
N PRO A 34 22.56 -8.00 -26.83
CA PRO A 34 21.44 -8.93 -26.64
C PRO A 34 20.34 -8.58 -27.63
N GLU A 35 19.87 -9.57 -28.39
CA GLU A 35 18.73 -9.40 -29.29
C GLU A 35 17.61 -8.76 -28.48
N PRO A 36 16.96 -7.70 -29.00
CA PRO A 36 15.84 -7.09 -28.32
C PRO A 36 14.80 -8.18 -28.06
N GLU A 37 14.45 -8.38 -26.78
CA GLU A 37 13.41 -9.32 -26.39
C GLU A 37 12.18 -9.08 -27.27
N PRO A 38 11.57 -10.14 -27.85
CA PRO A 38 10.39 -9.98 -28.68
C PRO A 38 9.33 -9.22 -27.87
N GLU A 39 8.85 -8.10 -28.40
CA GLU A 39 7.80 -7.31 -27.77
C GLU A 39 6.64 -8.25 -27.40
N PRO A 40 6.16 -8.23 -26.15
CA PRO A 40 5.04 -9.06 -25.75
C PRO A 40 3.85 -8.74 -26.67
N ALA A 41 3.37 -9.77 -27.37
CA ALA A 41 2.27 -9.66 -28.31
C ALA A 41 1.14 -8.81 -27.70
N ALA A 42 0.72 -7.76 -28.41
CA ALA A 42 -0.32 -6.85 -27.96
C ALA A 42 -1.53 -7.67 -27.50
N PRO A 43 -1.98 -7.55 -26.24
CA PRO A 43 -3.05 -8.38 -25.73
C PRO A 43 -4.29 -8.17 -26.58
N ALA A 44 -4.94 -9.28 -26.97
CA ALA A 44 -6.16 -9.28 -27.75
C ALA A 44 -7.16 -8.25 -27.19
N LYS A 45 -7.86 -7.53 -28.08
CA LYS A 45 -8.87 -6.52 -27.75
C LYS A 45 -10.10 -7.18 -27.10
N GLY A 46 -9.95 -7.68 -25.89
CA GLY A 46 -11.07 -8.01 -24.99
C GLY A 46 -11.55 -6.73 -24.29
N LEU A 47 -12.79 -6.75 -23.80
CA LEU A 47 -13.30 -5.72 -22.89
C LEU A 47 -12.35 -5.64 -21.69
N ARG A 48 -11.53 -4.58 -21.62
CA ARG A 48 -10.73 -4.31 -20.43
C ARG A 48 -11.66 -3.70 -19.39
N PHE A 49 -11.59 -4.23 -18.17
CA PHE A 49 -12.30 -3.62 -17.06
C PHE A 49 -11.80 -2.16 -16.90
N PRO A 50 -12.69 -1.16 -16.76
CA PRO A 50 -12.29 0.23 -16.63
C PRO A 50 -11.41 0.45 -15.40
N SER A 51 -10.60 1.52 -15.41
CA SER A 51 -9.81 1.90 -14.24
C SER A 51 -10.71 2.26 -13.06
N ALA A 52 -10.21 2.16 -11.82
CA ALA A 52 -10.98 2.54 -10.62
C ALA A 52 -11.53 3.98 -10.70
N LEU A 53 -10.76 4.93 -11.23
CA LEU A 53 -11.19 6.30 -11.45
C LEU A 53 -12.33 6.39 -12.47
N THR A 54 -12.26 5.64 -13.56
CA THR A 54 -13.32 5.57 -14.57
C THR A 54 -14.60 4.97 -13.98
N VAL A 55 -14.47 3.88 -13.21
CA VAL A 55 -15.59 3.26 -12.51
C VAL A 55 -16.25 4.26 -11.57
N LEU A 56 -15.48 4.96 -10.74
CA LEU A 56 -16.03 5.95 -9.83
C LEU A 56 -16.70 7.12 -10.54
N ALA A 57 -16.12 7.63 -11.63
CA ALA A 57 -16.76 8.68 -12.42
C ALA A 57 -18.12 8.22 -13.00
N LEU A 58 -18.19 6.99 -13.52
CA LEU A 58 -19.45 6.40 -14.00
C LEU A 58 -20.45 6.21 -12.85
N VAL A 59 -20.00 5.76 -11.68
CA VAL A 59 -20.84 5.63 -10.49
C VAL A 59 -21.37 6.98 -10.03
N THR A 60 -20.56 8.04 -10.02
CA THR A 60 -21.00 9.40 -9.68
C THR A 60 -22.13 9.85 -10.60
N VAL A 61 -21.98 9.69 -11.91
CA VAL A 61 -23.03 10.04 -12.89
C VAL A 61 -24.27 9.16 -12.71
N ALA A 62 -24.10 7.86 -12.47
CA ALA A 62 -25.21 6.94 -12.27
C ALA A 62 -26.00 7.28 -11.00
N VAL A 63 -25.33 7.54 -9.88
CA VAL A 63 -25.97 7.95 -8.61
C VAL A 63 -26.67 9.29 -8.75
N TRP A 64 -26.06 10.24 -9.47
CA TRP A 64 -26.70 11.50 -9.80
C TRP A 64 -27.99 11.32 -10.61
N LEU A 65 -28.00 10.47 -11.63
CA LEU A 65 -29.21 10.14 -12.39
C LEU A 65 -30.26 9.44 -11.51
N LEU A 66 -29.84 8.52 -10.64
CA LEU A 66 -30.73 7.83 -9.71
C LEU A 66 -31.37 8.79 -8.70
N ALA A 67 -30.70 9.88 -8.33
CA ALA A 67 -31.24 10.88 -7.43
C ALA A 67 -32.50 11.60 -7.98
N PHE A 68 -32.78 11.51 -9.29
CA PHE A 68 -34.05 11.99 -9.86
C PHE A 68 -35.21 11.00 -9.68
N LEU A 69 -34.89 9.71 -9.53
CA LEU A 69 -35.87 8.63 -9.43
C LEU A 69 -36.16 8.24 -7.98
N VAL A 70 -35.14 8.32 -7.12
CA VAL A 70 -35.25 7.95 -5.71
C VAL A 70 -35.84 9.11 -4.91
N PRO A 71 -36.95 8.92 -4.19
CA PRO A 71 -37.56 10.00 -3.40
C PRO A 71 -36.65 10.40 -2.24
N ALA A 72 -36.63 11.70 -1.94
CA ALA A 72 -35.95 12.22 -0.77
C ALA A 72 -36.65 11.74 0.51
N GLY A 73 -35.85 11.38 1.51
CA GLY A 73 -36.37 10.93 2.80
C GLY A 73 -35.37 11.18 3.92
N LEU A 74 -35.88 11.21 5.14
CA LEU A 74 -35.11 11.40 6.36
C LEU A 74 -35.66 10.50 7.47
N TYR A 75 -34.80 10.20 8.44
CA TYR A 75 -35.22 9.68 9.74
C TYR A 75 -35.25 10.82 10.74
N ASP A 76 -36.16 10.74 11.71
CA ASP A 76 -36.06 11.58 12.89
C ASP A 76 -34.74 11.30 13.61
N ARG A 77 -34.10 12.35 14.12
CA ARG A 77 -32.83 12.23 14.85
C ARG A 77 -33.07 12.29 16.34
N GLY A 78 -32.45 11.37 17.07
CA GLY A 78 -32.45 11.37 18.54
C GLY A 78 -31.60 12.49 19.13
N GLU A 79 -31.54 12.57 20.46
CA GLU A 79 -30.76 13.59 21.19
C GLU A 79 -29.25 13.56 20.88
N ASN A 80 -28.74 12.42 20.43
CA ASN A 80 -27.35 12.20 20.00
C ASN A 80 -27.15 12.43 18.48
N GLY A 81 -28.19 12.87 17.75
CA GLY A 81 -28.13 13.10 16.31
C GLY A 81 -28.23 11.85 15.43
N ALA A 82 -28.37 10.67 16.03
CA ALA A 82 -28.49 9.39 15.33
C ALA A 82 -29.91 9.18 14.77
N PRO A 83 -30.07 8.53 13.60
CA PRO A 83 -31.38 8.20 13.05
C PRO A 83 -32.12 7.23 13.96
N VAL A 84 -33.40 7.51 14.24
CA VAL A 84 -34.26 6.66 15.07
C VAL A 84 -34.94 5.62 14.19
N ALA A 85 -34.75 4.33 14.50
CA ALA A 85 -35.36 3.25 13.72
C ALA A 85 -36.90 3.38 13.68
N GLY A 86 -37.49 3.17 12.49
CA GLY A 86 -38.94 3.21 12.27
C GLY A 86 -39.55 4.61 12.07
N THR A 87 -38.77 5.69 12.11
CA THR A 87 -39.26 7.07 11.92
C THR A 87 -39.04 7.62 10.50
N TYR A 88 -38.70 6.75 9.56
CA TYR A 88 -38.48 7.16 8.16
C TYR A 88 -39.73 7.85 7.61
N HIS A 89 -39.53 9.05 7.05
CA HIS A 89 -40.56 9.78 6.33
C HIS A 89 -39.96 10.41 5.08
N ARG A 90 -40.82 10.55 4.06
CA ARG A 90 -40.44 11.24 2.83
C ARG A 90 -40.48 12.74 3.06
N VAL A 91 -39.58 13.45 2.41
CA VAL A 91 -39.54 14.91 2.39
C VAL A 91 -39.68 15.40 0.96
N GLU A 92 -40.25 16.59 0.79
CA GLU A 92 -40.30 17.21 -0.53
C GLU A 92 -38.88 17.52 -1.02
N GLY A 93 -38.62 17.14 -2.27
CA GLY A 93 -37.33 17.36 -2.91
C GLY A 93 -37.29 18.76 -3.49
N ASP A 94 -36.93 19.75 -2.69
CA ASP A 94 -36.94 21.17 -3.11
C ASP A 94 -35.78 21.57 -4.04
N ARG A 95 -34.99 20.61 -4.52
CA ARG A 95 -33.80 20.90 -5.34
C ARG A 95 -34.13 21.03 -6.83
N SER A 96 -33.76 22.18 -7.38
CA SER A 96 -33.86 22.47 -8.80
C SER A 96 -32.87 21.65 -9.64
N LEU A 97 -33.07 21.62 -10.95
CA LEU A 97 -32.15 20.94 -11.87
C LEU A 97 -30.76 21.60 -11.86
N THR A 98 -30.68 22.92 -11.65
CA THR A 98 -29.41 23.65 -11.54
C THR A 98 -28.64 23.23 -10.29
N ASP A 99 -29.30 23.12 -9.13
CA ASP A 99 -28.63 22.70 -7.89
C ASP A 99 -28.05 21.29 -8.00
N ARG A 100 -28.80 20.39 -8.67
CA ARG A 100 -28.36 19.02 -8.92
C ARG A 100 -27.17 18.97 -9.89
N LEU A 101 -27.15 19.80 -10.92
CA LEU A 101 -26.00 19.89 -11.83
C LEU A 101 -24.76 20.43 -11.10
N ASP A 102 -24.95 21.42 -10.23
CA ASP A 102 -23.88 21.95 -9.38
C ASP A 102 -23.34 20.89 -8.42
N ASP A 103 -24.19 20.08 -7.80
CA ASP A 103 -23.76 18.94 -6.98
C ASP A 103 -22.88 17.96 -7.76
N LEU A 104 -23.24 17.64 -9.01
CA LEU A 104 -22.45 16.75 -9.87
C LEU A 104 -21.09 17.36 -10.23
N PHE A 105 -21.08 18.64 -10.61
CA PHE A 105 -19.86 19.35 -10.98
C PHE A 105 -18.91 19.51 -9.79
N LEU A 106 -19.44 19.84 -8.62
CA LEU A 106 -18.68 20.04 -7.39
C LEU A 106 -18.41 18.73 -6.64
N ALA A 107 -18.94 17.59 -7.07
CA ALA A 107 -18.77 16.32 -6.36
C ALA A 107 -17.30 15.96 -6.05
N PRO A 108 -16.33 16.10 -6.96
CA PRO A 108 -14.92 15.84 -6.63
C PRO A 108 -14.37 16.83 -5.59
N VAL A 109 -14.75 18.10 -5.70
CA VAL A 109 -14.30 19.19 -4.81
C VAL A 109 -14.85 18.97 -3.40
N ASN A 110 -16.16 18.75 -3.29
CA ASN A 110 -16.82 18.42 -2.04
C ASN A 110 -16.35 17.07 -1.48
N GLY A 111 -16.02 16.14 -2.36
CA GLY A 111 -15.37 14.89 -2.01
C GLY A 111 -14.05 15.09 -1.28
N LEU A 112 -13.24 16.07 -1.70
CA LEU A 112 -11.98 16.40 -1.04
C LEU A 112 -12.20 17.21 0.25
N TYR A 113 -12.82 18.39 0.16
CA TYR A 113 -12.87 19.35 1.28
C TYR A 113 -14.25 19.97 1.54
N GLY A 114 -15.32 19.36 1.04
CA GLY A 114 -16.69 19.86 1.27
C GLY A 114 -17.00 20.00 2.76
N ILE A 115 -17.71 21.06 3.10
CA ILE A 115 -18.14 21.37 4.48
C ILE A 115 -19.63 21.07 4.60
N GLN A 116 -20.00 20.26 5.60
CA GLN A 116 -21.39 20.02 5.95
C GLN A 116 -21.90 21.16 6.83
N ASP A 117 -22.92 21.85 6.34
CA ASP A 117 -23.63 22.89 7.07
C ASP A 117 -24.43 22.27 8.23
N THR A 118 -24.35 22.88 9.42
CA THR A 118 -24.99 22.35 10.62
C THR A 118 -26.50 22.59 10.67
N ALA A 119 -27.01 23.58 9.94
CA ALA A 119 -28.43 23.91 9.91
C ALA A 119 -29.17 23.07 8.84
N THR A 120 -28.58 22.93 7.65
CA THR A 120 -29.23 22.23 6.53
C THR A 120 -28.80 20.78 6.38
N GLY A 121 -27.64 20.40 6.90
CA GLY A 121 -27.03 19.08 6.71
C GLY A 121 -26.45 18.87 5.31
N GLU A 122 -26.48 19.90 4.46
CA GLU A 122 -25.97 19.86 3.09
C GLU A 122 -24.47 20.09 3.05
N VAL A 123 -23.82 19.62 1.99
CA VAL A 123 -22.37 19.71 1.81
C VAL A 123 -22.02 20.59 0.63
N GLY A 124 -21.15 21.56 0.87
CA GLY A 124 -20.68 22.51 -0.13
C GLY A 124 -19.32 23.10 0.25
N PRO A 125 -18.57 23.66 -0.71
CA PRO A 125 -17.21 24.15 -0.45
C PRO A 125 -17.21 25.51 0.25
N GLY A 126 -18.32 26.25 0.20
CA GLY A 126 -18.49 27.58 0.80
C GLY A 126 -19.34 27.59 2.07
N PHE A 127 -19.73 26.43 2.59
CA PHE A 127 -20.56 26.34 3.79
C PHE A 127 -19.74 26.48 5.07
N THR A 128 -20.43 26.75 6.18
CA THR A 128 -19.83 26.85 7.51
C THR A 128 -20.32 25.69 8.36
N GLY A 129 -19.40 24.87 8.88
CA GLY A 129 -19.76 23.70 9.66
C GLY A 129 -18.62 22.70 9.75
N ALA A 130 -18.93 21.41 9.68
CA ALA A 130 -17.96 20.34 9.87
C ALA A 130 -17.36 19.88 8.53
N LEU A 131 -16.07 19.52 8.52
CA LEU A 131 -15.44 18.92 7.34
C LEU A 131 -16.10 17.57 7.04
N TYR A 132 -16.70 17.45 5.85
CA TYR A 132 -17.33 16.23 5.35
C TYR A 132 -16.47 15.52 4.30
N GLY A 133 -15.69 16.30 3.56
CA GLY A 133 -14.73 15.80 2.59
C GLY A 133 -13.65 14.92 3.21
N SER A 134 -13.00 14.11 2.38
CA SER A 134 -11.99 13.13 2.78
C SER A 134 -10.56 13.71 2.83
N ALA A 135 -10.38 15.02 3.03
CA ALA A 135 -9.06 15.68 3.00
C ALA A 135 -8.06 15.06 3.99
N GLY A 136 -8.51 14.68 5.19
CA GLY A 136 -7.65 14.02 6.18
C GLY A 136 -7.13 12.67 5.68
N VAL A 137 -8.01 11.85 5.09
CA VAL A 137 -7.67 10.55 4.50
C VAL A 137 -6.77 10.72 3.28
N PHE A 138 -7.07 11.72 2.45
CA PHE A 138 -6.28 12.06 1.26
C PHE A 138 -4.84 12.40 1.66
N LEU A 139 -4.65 13.30 2.63
CA LEU A 139 -3.31 13.68 3.10
C LEU A 139 -2.57 12.50 3.75
N PHE A 140 -3.28 11.66 4.51
CA PHE A 140 -2.71 10.47 5.12
C PHE A 140 -2.11 9.51 4.08
N VAL A 141 -2.84 9.22 2.99
CA VAL A 141 -2.38 8.35 1.90
C VAL A 141 -1.13 8.91 1.22
N LEU A 142 -1.05 10.23 1.05
CA LEU A 142 0.16 10.85 0.52
C LEU A 142 1.34 10.79 1.50
N ALA A 143 1.07 10.97 2.79
CA ALA A 143 2.08 10.93 3.85
C ALA A 143 2.72 9.54 3.99
N ILE A 144 1.91 8.47 3.97
CA ILE A 144 2.45 7.11 3.98
C ILE A 144 3.23 6.80 2.69
N GLY A 145 2.73 7.25 1.54
CA GLY A 145 3.44 7.08 0.27
C GLY A 145 4.82 7.73 0.28
N ALA A 146 4.91 8.95 0.81
CA ALA A 146 6.18 9.65 1.03
C ALA A 146 7.11 8.87 1.97
N PHE A 147 6.59 8.43 3.13
CA PHE A 147 7.36 7.67 4.11
C PHE A 147 7.91 6.35 3.56
N ILE A 148 7.05 5.52 2.98
CA ILE A 148 7.42 4.21 2.43
C ILE A 148 8.44 4.38 1.31
N THR A 149 8.26 5.35 0.43
CA THR A 149 9.20 5.62 -0.66
C THR A 149 10.58 6.04 -0.13
N VAL A 150 10.64 6.87 0.92
CA VAL A 150 11.91 7.22 1.57
C VAL A 150 12.57 6.00 2.20
N VAL A 151 11.81 5.13 2.87
CA VAL A 151 12.33 3.89 3.45
C VAL A 151 12.89 2.96 2.37
N PHE A 152 12.17 2.77 1.25
CA PHE A 152 12.67 1.98 0.11
C PHE A 152 13.94 2.57 -0.48
N ALA A 153 14.03 3.90 -0.61
CA ALA A 153 15.22 4.58 -1.15
C ALA A 153 16.50 4.35 -0.31
N THR A 154 16.38 3.85 0.93
CA THR A 154 17.53 3.46 1.77
C THR A 154 18.10 2.07 1.44
N GLY A 155 17.35 1.23 0.73
CA GLY A 155 17.70 -0.19 0.49
C GLY A 155 17.58 -1.09 1.73
N ALA A 156 17.13 -0.55 2.87
CA ALA A 156 17.02 -1.31 4.11
C ALA A 156 15.96 -2.42 4.04
N LEU A 157 14.82 -2.15 3.38
CA LEU A 157 13.78 -3.15 3.14
C LEU A 157 14.29 -4.28 2.25
N ASP A 158 14.89 -3.97 1.09
CA ASP A 158 15.41 -4.97 0.16
C ASP A 158 16.39 -5.94 0.86
N ARG A 159 17.32 -5.39 1.65
CA ARG A 159 18.30 -6.20 2.40
C ARG A 159 17.67 -6.96 3.57
N GLY A 160 16.71 -6.35 4.27
CA GLY A 160 15.98 -6.99 5.36
C GLY A 160 15.22 -8.22 4.90
N ILE A 161 14.52 -8.10 3.76
CA ILE A 161 13.79 -9.24 3.19
C ILE A 161 14.74 -10.25 2.54
N ALA A 162 15.81 -9.84 1.86
CA ALA A 162 16.81 -10.78 1.33
C ALA A 162 17.42 -11.64 2.46
N LEU A 163 17.73 -11.04 3.61
CA LEU A 163 18.19 -11.78 4.78
C LEU A 163 17.11 -12.73 5.34
N LEU A 164 15.86 -12.27 5.40
CA LEU A 164 14.75 -13.11 5.86
C LEU A 164 14.52 -14.31 4.93
N ALA A 165 14.57 -14.09 3.62
CA ALA A 165 14.50 -15.11 2.59
C ALA A 165 15.62 -16.15 2.75
N HIS A 166 16.87 -15.68 2.89
CA HIS A 166 18.02 -16.55 3.09
C HIS A 166 17.89 -17.40 4.36
N ARG A 167 17.45 -16.81 5.48
CA ARG A 167 17.28 -17.53 6.76
C ARG A 167 16.09 -18.48 6.78
N LEU A 168 15.04 -18.18 6.03
CA LEU A 168 13.82 -19.00 5.97
C LEU A 168 13.77 -19.89 4.72
N ARG A 169 14.88 -20.03 3.97
CA ARG A 169 14.92 -20.79 2.72
C ARG A 169 14.51 -22.25 2.88
N ASP A 170 14.87 -22.84 4.02
CA ASP A 170 14.53 -24.23 4.34
C ASP A 170 13.14 -24.38 4.97
N ARG A 171 12.43 -23.26 5.20
CA ARG A 171 11.15 -23.20 5.91
C ARG A 171 10.12 -22.35 5.17
N GLY A 172 9.95 -22.57 3.87
CA GLY A 172 9.06 -21.75 3.03
C GLY A 172 7.62 -21.60 3.54
N ALA A 173 7.04 -22.62 4.20
CA ALA A 173 5.72 -22.50 4.84
C ALA A 173 5.71 -21.49 6.01
N LEU A 174 6.80 -21.40 6.78
CA LEU A 174 6.95 -20.45 7.87
C LEU A 174 7.07 -19.02 7.32
N LEU A 175 7.78 -18.84 6.20
CA LEU A 175 7.88 -17.55 5.53
C LEU A 175 6.53 -17.05 5.03
N ILE A 176 5.77 -17.90 4.33
CA ILE A 176 4.40 -17.57 3.87
C ILE A 176 3.54 -17.17 5.07
N THR A 177 3.58 -17.97 6.14
CA THR A 177 2.83 -17.69 7.37
C THR A 177 3.22 -16.34 7.98
N ALA A 178 4.52 -16.07 8.10
CA ALA A 178 5.02 -14.83 8.68
C ALA A 178 4.61 -13.61 7.86
N VAL A 179 4.77 -13.65 6.53
CA VAL A 179 4.35 -12.56 5.63
C VAL A 179 2.85 -12.31 5.75
N MET A 180 2.04 -13.36 5.70
CA MET A 180 0.59 -13.25 5.80
C MET A 180 0.14 -12.68 7.15
N VAL A 181 0.75 -13.14 8.25
CA VAL A 181 0.41 -12.62 9.59
C VAL A 181 0.80 -11.16 9.72
N VAL A 182 1.98 -10.75 9.25
CA VAL A 182 2.41 -9.35 9.27
C VAL A 182 1.45 -8.49 8.45
N PHE A 183 1.13 -8.88 7.22
CA PHE A 183 0.21 -8.12 6.37
C PHE A 183 -1.21 -8.12 6.93
N SER A 184 -1.62 -9.18 7.61
CA SER A 184 -2.92 -9.22 8.28
C SER A 184 -3.00 -8.31 9.50
N VAL A 185 -1.93 -8.19 10.30
CA VAL A 185 -1.81 -7.20 11.37
C VAL A 185 -1.90 -5.79 10.80
N LEU A 186 -1.12 -5.49 9.75
CA LEU A 186 -1.17 -4.17 9.11
C LEU A 186 -2.54 -3.92 8.46
N GLY A 187 -3.16 -4.92 7.85
CA GLY A 187 -4.50 -4.84 7.27
C GLY A 187 -5.59 -4.54 8.31
N THR A 188 -5.55 -5.19 9.48
CA THR A 188 -6.58 -5.02 10.51
C THR A 188 -6.45 -3.70 11.29
N VAL A 189 -5.23 -3.15 11.37
CA VAL A 189 -4.97 -1.90 12.09
C VAL A 189 -5.04 -0.68 11.18
N GLU A 190 -4.56 -0.78 9.95
CA GLU A 190 -4.38 0.36 9.05
C GLU A 190 -5.15 0.24 7.75
N GLY A 191 -5.62 -0.96 7.36
CA GLY A 191 -6.17 -1.13 6.03
C GLY A 191 -5.09 -1.26 4.94
N PHE A 192 -3.93 -1.81 5.30
CA PHE A 192 -2.72 -2.00 4.47
C PHE A 192 -2.94 -2.87 3.21
N ALA A 193 -3.70 -2.38 2.25
CA ALA A 193 -4.04 -3.09 1.02
C ALA A 193 -3.25 -2.56 -0.18
N GLU A 194 -3.23 -1.23 -0.35
CA GLU A 194 -2.61 -0.57 -1.50
C GLU A 194 -1.08 -0.65 -1.44
N GLU A 195 -0.52 -0.65 -0.23
CA GLU A 195 0.92 -0.72 0.03
C GLU A 195 1.49 -2.08 -0.39
N THR A 196 0.68 -3.14 -0.41
CA THR A 196 1.13 -4.49 -0.77
C THR A 196 1.70 -4.59 -2.18
N LEU A 197 1.26 -3.72 -3.09
CA LEU A 197 1.74 -3.66 -4.48
C LEU A 197 3.25 -3.41 -4.53
N GLY A 198 3.76 -2.54 -3.65
CA GLY A 198 5.19 -2.25 -3.55
C GLY A 198 6.01 -3.48 -3.12
N PHE A 199 5.41 -4.41 -2.39
CA PHE A 199 6.09 -5.62 -1.93
C PHE A 199 6.11 -6.74 -2.98
N TYR A 200 5.36 -6.66 -4.09
CA TYR A 200 5.39 -7.71 -5.12
C TYR A 200 6.73 -7.84 -5.82
N GLY A 201 7.38 -6.71 -6.12
CA GLY A 201 8.70 -6.70 -6.75
C GLY A 201 9.75 -7.51 -5.96
N LEU A 202 9.49 -7.71 -4.68
CA LEU A 202 10.35 -8.39 -3.72
C LEU A 202 9.85 -9.79 -3.36
N LEU A 203 8.57 -9.94 -2.99
CA LEU A 203 7.99 -11.20 -2.55
C LEU A 203 7.91 -12.21 -3.70
N VAL A 204 7.74 -11.75 -4.94
CA VAL A 204 7.70 -12.64 -6.12
C VAL A 204 9.05 -13.33 -6.34
N PRO A 205 10.19 -12.62 -6.52
CA PRO A 205 11.49 -13.27 -6.63
C PRO A 205 11.80 -14.22 -5.46
N MET A 206 11.44 -13.81 -4.24
CA MET A 206 11.66 -14.61 -3.04
C MET A 206 10.87 -15.93 -3.06
N MET A 207 9.58 -15.90 -3.38
CA MET A 207 8.78 -17.13 -3.44
C MET A 207 9.25 -18.06 -4.58
N LEU A 208 9.64 -17.48 -5.72
CA LEU A 208 10.23 -18.23 -6.84
C LEU A 208 11.55 -18.91 -6.44
N ALA A 209 12.40 -18.23 -5.66
CA ALA A 209 13.65 -18.79 -5.14
C ALA A 209 13.42 -20.03 -4.26
N LEU A 210 12.25 -20.13 -3.60
CA LEU A 210 11.85 -21.27 -2.77
C LEU A 210 11.14 -22.39 -3.55
N GLY A 211 10.99 -22.22 -4.87
CA GLY A 211 10.25 -23.12 -5.74
C GLY A 211 8.73 -23.02 -5.61
N TYR A 212 8.22 -21.93 -5.06
CA TYR A 212 6.81 -21.58 -5.18
C TYR A 212 6.56 -20.81 -6.48
N ASP A 213 5.30 -20.65 -6.87
CA ASP A 213 4.94 -19.82 -8.03
C ASP A 213 4.65 -18.36 -7.62
N ARG A 214 4.43 -17.52 -8.62
CA ARG A 214 4.03 -16.11 -8.43
C ARG A 214 2.71 -15.98 -7.66
N LEU A 215 1.78 -16.92 -7.85
CA LEU A 215 0.47 -16.86 -7.22
C LEU A 215 0.57 -17.03 -5.70
N VAL A 216 1.55 -17.80 -5.20
CA VAL A 216 1.84 -17.86 -3.76
C VAL A 216 2.29 -16.49 -3.23
N ALA A 217 3.15 -15.76 -3.94
CA ALA A 217 3.60 -14.43 -3.51
C ALA A 217 2.45 -13.42 -3.47
N VAL A 218 1.68 -13.35 -4.56
CA VAL A 218 0.51 -12.47 -4.68
C VAL A 218 -0.56 -12.86 -3.66
N GLY A 219 -0.83 -14.16 -3.52
CA GLY A 219 -1.82 -14.70 -2.58
C GLY A 219 -1.45 -14.44 -1.12
N ALA A 220 -0.19 -14.67 -0.73
CA ALA A 220 0.29 -14.35 0.62
C ALA A 220 0.15 -12.85 0.94
N SER A 221 0.34 -12.00 -0.07
CA SER A 221 0.27 -10.56 0.09
C SER A 221 -1.19 -10.07 0.17
N ILE A 222 -1.97 -10.26 -0.91
CA ILE A 222 -3.35 -9.77 -1.01
C ILE A 222 -4.24 -10.42 0.02
N LEU A 223 -4.16 -11.73 0.22
CA LEU A 223 -5.05 -12.42 1.16
C LEU A 223 -4.65 -12.14 2.61
N GLY A 224 -3.35 -11.97 2.88
CA GLY A 224 -2.86 -11.55 4.20
C GLY A 224 -3.40 -10.17 4.56
N ALA A 225 -3.17 -9.17 3.72
CA ALA A 225 -3.71 -7.83 3.91
C ALA A 225 -5.24 -7.81 3.93
N GLY A 226 -5.87 -8.41 2.93
CA GLY A 226 -7.31 -8.43 2.72
C GLY A 226 -8.07 -9.08 3.88
N ILE A 227 -7.58 -10.16 4.48
CA ILE A 227 -8.24 -10.76 5.66
C ILE A 227 -8.10 -9.88 6.90
N GLY A 228 -6.98 -9.14 7.01
CA GLY A 228 -6.83 -8.08 8.00
C GLY A 228 -7.89 -7.00 7.82
N VAL A 229 -8.02 -6.46 6.60
CA VAL A 229 -9.04 -5.43 6.27
C VAL A 229 -10.47 -5.95 6.48
N LEU A 230 -10.74 -7.22 6.15
CA LEU A 230 -12.06 -7.82 6.36
C LEU A 230 -12.45 -7.79 7.85
N CYS A 231 -11.49 -8.00 8.75
CA CYS A 231 -11.76 -8.07 10.18
C CYS A 231 -11.65 -6.70 10.88
N SER A 232 -10.80 -5.80 10.37
CA SER A 232 -10.68 -4.38 10.76
C SER A 232 -10.90 -4.10 12.25
N THR A 233 -10.00 -4.56 13.12
CA THR A 233 -10.10 -4.37 14.57
C THR A 233 -10.07 -2.90 14.99
N VAL A 234 -9.15 -2.12 14.44
CA VAL A 234 -9.01 -0.68 14.74
C VAL A 234 -8.73 0.15 13.48
N ASN A 235 -8.96 -0.43 12.30
CA ASN A 235 -8.76 0.20 11.01
C ASN A 235 -9.56 1.51 10.90
N PRO A 236 -8.90 2.69 10.80
CA PRO A 236 -9.58 3.98 10.75
C PRO A 236 -10.32 4.21 9.42
N PHE A 237 -9.94 3.50 8.34
CA PHE A 237 -10.56 3.63 7.02
C PHE A 237 -11.87 2.85 6.88
N ALA A 238 -11.94 1.69 7.54
CA ALA A 238 -13.12 0.83 7.48
C ALA A 238 -13.98 1.05 8.73
N THR A 239 -13.57 0.48 9.87
CA THR A 239 -14.39 0.55 11.08
C THR A 239 -14.40 1.92 11.71
N GLY A 240 -13.34 2.73 11.61
CA GLY A 240 -13.37 4.13 12.07
C GLY A 240 -14.45 4.97 11.37
N VAL A 241 -14.54 4.88 10.03
CA VAL A 241 -15.57 5.58 9.25
C VAL A 241 -16.96 5.02 9.55
N ALA A 242 -17.11 3.70 9.66
CA ALA A 242 -18.39 3.08 9.96
C ALA A 242 -18.90 3.42 11.37
N SER A 243 -18.03 3.33 12.39
CA SER A 243 -18.35 3.67 13.78
C SER A 243 -18.71 5.15 13.92
N SER A 244 -17.97 6.06 13.28
CA SER A 244 -18.30 7.49 13.30
C SER A 244 -19.63 7.79 12.59
N ALA A 245 -19.92 7.14 11.45
CA ALA A 245 -21.20 7.26 10.77
C ALA A 245 -22.38 6.72 11.61
N ALA A 246 -22.14 5.68 12.40
CA ALA A 246 -23.14 5.09 13.30
C ALA A 246 -23.22 5.77 14.67
N GLY A 247 -22.30 6.68 15.01
CA GLY A 247 -22.24 7.33 16.32
C GLY A 247 -21.86 6.38 17.46
N ILE A 248 -21.12 5.31 17.17
CA ILE A 248 -20.68 4.30 18.14
C ILE A 248 -19.15 4.31 18.32
N SER A 249 -18.65 3.65 19.35
CA SER A 249 -17.21 3.59 19.61
C SER A 249 -16.50 2.72 18.57
N LEU A 250 -15.23 3.03 18.28
CA LEU A 250 -14.36 2.11 17.52
C LEU A 250 -14.14 0.79 18.28
N GLY A 251 -14.30 0.80 19.60
CA GLY A 251 -14.20 -0.38 20.45
C GLY A 251 -15.39 -1.34 20.35
N ASP A 252 -16.53 -0.91 19.81
CA ASP A 252 -17.73 -1.74 19.71
C ASP A 252 -17.49 -2.98 18.87
N GLY A 253 -17.68 -4.16 19.46
CA GLY A 253 -17.45 -5.45 18.79
C GLY A 253 -15.97 -5.75 18.48
N ILE A 254 -15.00 -5.07 19.10
CA ILE A 254 -13.56 -5.30 18.87
C ILE A 254 -13.13 -6.73 19.20
N LEU A 255 -13.72 -7.34 20.24
CA LEU A 255 -13.44 -8.73 20.63
C LEU A 255 -13.90 -9.73 19.56
N LEU A 256 -15.10 -9.51 18.99
CA LEU A 256 -15.62 -10.34 17.91
C LEU A 256 -14.73 -10.21 16.67
N ARG A 257 -14.38 -8.98 16.29
CA ARG A 257 -13.46 -8.70 15.19
C ARG A 257 -12.08 -9.32 15.42
N GLY A 258 -11.56 -9.29 16.64
CA GLY A 258 -10.31 -9.95 17.01
C GLY A 258 -10.38 -11.48 16.91
N ALA A 259 -11.48 -12.09 17.37
CA ALA A 259 -11.71 -13.52 17.24
C ALA A 259 -11.83 -13.96 15.77
N MET A 260 -12.63 -13.21 14.99
CA MET A 260 -12.73 -13.40 13.54
C MET A 260 -11.37 -13.27 12.86
N TRP A 261 -10.60 -12.26 13.22
CA TRP A 261 -9.25 -12.02 12.68
C TRP A 261 -8.33 -13.21 12.91
N VAL A 262 -8.25 -13.73 14.14
CA VAL A 262 -7.40 -14.90 14.44
C VAL A 262 -7.84 -16.13 13.65
N VAL A 263 -9.14 -16.45 13.68
CA VAL A 263 -9.69 -17.65 13.02
C VAL A 263 -9.53 -17.57 11.50
N LEU A 264 -9.96 -16.46 10.90
CA LEU A 264 -9.96 -16.29 9.45
C LEU A 264 -8.53 -16.15 8.90
N THR A 265 -7.63 -15.51 9.64
CA THR A 265 -6.20 -15.48 9.27
C THR A 265 -5.61 -16.89 9.29
N ALA A 266 -5.88 -17.69 10.32
CA ALA A 266 -5.39 -19.08 10.40
C ALA A 266 -5.91 -19.94 9.24
N VAL A 267 -7.21 -19.84 8.92
CA VAL A 267 -7.82 -20.55 7.78
C VAL A 267 -7.18 -20.11 6.45
N THR A 268 -6.99 -18.82 6.26
CA THR A 268 -6.42 -18.25 5.03
C THR A 268 -4.96 -18.64 4.86
N VAL A 269 -4.16 -18.59 5.94
CA VAL A 269 -2.77 -19.09 5.95
C VAL A 269 -2.73 -20.57 5.60
N LEU A 270 -3.58 -21.40 6.21
CA LEU A 270 -3.63 -22.83 5.92
C LEU A 270 -3.96 -23.08 4.44
N TYR A 271 -4.89 -22.32 3.88
CA TYR A 271 -5.25 -22.38 2.46
C TYR A 271 -4.07 -22.07 1.54
N VAL A 272 -3.38 -20.95 1.78
CA VAL A 272 -2.22 -20.53 0.95
C VAL A 272 -1.04 -21.49 1.12
N VAL A 273 -0.72 -21.91 2.35
CA VAL A 273 0.35 -22.89 2.60
C VAL A 273 0.03 -24.23 1.95
N ARG A 274 -1.24 -24.67 1.96
CA ARG A 274 -1.67 -25.89 1.26
C ARG A 274 -1.47 -25.76 -0.25
N TYR A 275 -1.81 -24.62 -0.83
CA TYR A 275 -1.55 -24.34 -2.24
C TYR A 275 -0.04 -24.33 -2.55
N ALA A 276 0.74 -23.60 -1.76
CA ALA A 276 2.20 -23.48 -1.92
C ALA A 276 2.90 -24.84 -1.87
N ARG A 277 2.56 -25.69 -0.89
CA ARG A 277 3.10 -27.05 -0.78
C ARG A 277 2.72 -27.94 -1.97
N ARG A 278 1.56 -27.71 -2.58
CA ARG A 278 1.11 -28.45 -3.77
C ARG A 278 1.96 -28.07 -4.98
N VAL A 279 2.17 -26.77 -5.22
CA VAL A 279 3.00 -26.26 -6.31
C VAL A 279 4.48 -26.64 -6.14
N GLN A 280 5.00 -26.56 -4.91
CA GLN A 280 6.40 -26.91 -4.63
C GLN A 280 6.72 -28.39 -4.86
N ARG A 281 5.75 -29.29 -4.60
CA ARG A 281 5.91 -30.73 -4.83
C ARG A 281 5.73 -31.12 -6.30
N ASP A 282 4.87 -30.40 -7.00
CA ASP A 282 4.45 -30.70 -8.36
C ASP A 282 4.19 -29.37 -9.10
N PRO A 283 5.19 -28.84 -9.83
CA PRO A 283 5.10 -27.56 -10.52
C PRO A 283 3.95 -27.46 -11.53
N GLU A 284 3.49 -28.59 -12.09
CA GLU A 284 2.36 -28.62 -13.03
C GLU A 284 1.02 -28.24 -12.37
N ARG A 285 0.95 -28.28 -11.04
CA ARG A 285 -0.22 -27.85 -10.28
C ARG A 285 -0.30 -26.35 -10.03
N SER A 286 0.65 -25.57 -10.55
CA SER A 286 0.57 -24.12 -10.53
C SER A 286 -0.58 -23.64 -11.41
N LEU A 287 -1.49 -22.86 -10.83
CA LEU A 287 -2.64 -22.29 -11.56
C LEU A 287 -2.21 -21.20 -12.55
N CYS A 288 -1.08 -20.54 -12.32
CA CYS A 288 -0.53 -19.52 -13.22
C CYS A 288 0.57 -20.06 -14.15
N GLY A 289 0.99 -21.31 -13.97
CA GLY A 289 2.19 -21.86 -14.58
C GLY A 289 3.47 -21.10 -14.21
N PHE A 290 4.60 -21.58 -14.74
CA PHE A 290 5.90 -20.93 -14.65
C PHE A 290 6.26 -20.29 -16.00
N LEU A 291 6.72 -19.04 -15.98
CA LEU A 291 7.26 -18.37 -17.15
C LEU A 291 8.75 -18.68 -17.30
N PRO A 292 9.32 -18.51 -18.52
CA PRO A 292 10.77 -18.50 -18.70
C PRO A 292 11.43 -17.55 -17.70
N GLY A 293 12.44 -18.01 -16.95
CA GLY A 293 13.11 -17.20 -15.91
C GLY A 293 12.72 -17.52 -14.47
N ASP A 294 11.54 -18.09 -14.23
CA ASP A 294 11.07 -18.35 -12.86
C ASP A 294 11.87 -19.47 -12.18
N LEU A 295 12.12 -20.56 -12.89
CA LEU A 295 12.83 -21.73 -12.38
C LEU A 295 14.35 -21.52 -12.34
N THR A 296 14.89 -20.63 -13.17
CA THR A 296 16.30 -20.22 -13.14
C THR A 296 16.63 -19.36 -11.92
N ARG A 297 15.68 -18.56 -11.40
CA ARG A 297 15.87 -17.85 -10.13
C ARG A 297 16.04 -18.79 -8.93
N LYS A 298 15.37 -19.95 -8.94
CA LYS A 298 15.59 -21.00 -7.93
C LYS A 298 17.05 -21.48 -7.94
N ALA A 299 17.59 -21.77 -9.13
CA ALA A 299 18.97 -22.22 -9.29
C ALA A 299 20.02 -21.13 -8.94
N ALA A 300 19.71 -19.85 -9.16
CA ALA A 300 20.58 -18.73 -8.81
C ALA A 300 20.62 -18.44 -7.29
N ALA A 301 19.52 -18.70 -6.58
CA ALA A 301 19.44 -18.50 -5.13
C ALA A 301 20.34 -19.47 -4.32
N ASP A 302 20.66 -20.63 -4.89
CA ASP A 302 21.58 -21.61 -4.30
C ASP A 302 23.06 -21.17 -4.36
N ALA A 303 23.38 -20.11 -5.11
CA ALA A 303 24.74 -19.61 -5.30
C ALA A 303 25.09 -18.36 -4.45
N ASP A 304 24.18 -17.89 -3.59
CA ASP A 304 24.26 -16.53 -3.03
C ASP A 304 24.92 -16.43 -1.63
N VAL A 305 25.67 -15.36 -1.43
CA VAL A 305 26.35 -15.01 -0.16
C VAL A 305 25.31 -14.40 0.81
N GLU A 306 25.39 -14.70 2.11
CA GLU A 306 24.44 -14.17 3.11
C GLU A 306 24.38 -12.62 3.00
N PRO A 307 23.20 -12.03 2.72
CA PRO A 307 23.08 -10.59 2.59
C PRO A 307 23.36 -9.90 3.94
N GLU A 308 24.43 -9.11 4.02
CA GLU A 308 24.74 -8.40 5.25
C GLU A 308 23.85 -7.16 5.46
N LEU A 309 23.30 -7.03 6.68
CA LEU A 309 22.64 -5.82 7.15
C LEU A 309 23.67 -4.87 7.77
N THR A 310 23.89 -3.74 7.09
CA THR A 310 24.67 -2.63 7.65
C THR A 310 23.99 -2.06 8.89
N ARG A 311 24.74 -1.29 9.71
CA ARG A 311 24.17 -0.58 10.87
C ARG A 311 23.06 0.39 10.44
N LEU A 312 23.18 1.00 9.26
CA LEU A 312 22.17 1.87 8.67
C LEU A 312 20.89 1.09 8.35
N HIS A 313 21.00 -0.06 7.68
CA HIS A 313 19.82 -0.87 7.37
C HIS A 313 19.09 -1.29 8.65
N LYS A 314 19.82 -1.73 9.68
CA LYS A 314 19.23 -2.07 10.99
C LYS A 314 18.54 -0.88 11.64
N ALA A 315 19.17 0.30 11.63
CA ALA A 315 18.58 1.51 12.21
C ALA A 315 17.27 1.91 11.50
N VAL A 316 17.25 1.87 10.17
CA VAL A 316 16.04 2.18 9.38
C VAL A 316 14.94 1.14 9.62
N LEU A 317 15.26 -0.15 9.65
CA LEU A 317 14.28 -1.22 9.94
C LEU A 317 13.71 -1.10 11.36
N VAL A 318 14.55 -0.78 12.36
CA VAL A 318 14.08 -0.52 13.73
C VAL A 318 13.17 0.70 13.75
N LEU A 319 13.56 1.79 13.08
CA LEU A 319 12.74 3.00 13.01
C LEU A 319 11.39 2.73 12.35
N LEU A 320 11.37 1.97 11.25
CA LEU A 320 10.15 1.52 10.58
C LEU A 320 9.22 0.78 11.55
N VAL A 321 9.75 -0.22 12.26
CA VAL A 321 8.96 -0.98 13.24
C VAL A 321 8.45 -0.09 14.38
N LEU A 322 9.28 0.85 14.87
CA LEU A 322 8.87 1.77 15.93
C LEU A 322 7.78 2.74 15.47
N VAL A 323 7.85 3.25 14.24
CA VAL A 323 6.83 4.15 13.67
C VAL A 323 5.50 3.43 13.56
N PHE A 324 5.47 2.22 13.00
CA PHE A 324 4.24 1.43 12.92
C PHE A 324 3.73 0.99 14.28
N ALA A 325 4.61 0.56 15.20
CA ALA A 325 4.20 0.19 16.56
C ALA A 325 3.60 1.38 17.31
N PHE A 326 4.18 2.57 17.16
CA PHE A 326 3.65 3.79 17.74
C PHE A 326 2.31 4.19 17.11
N MET A 327 2.20 4.11 15.77
CA MET A 327 0.93 4.33 15.07
C MET A 327 -0.18 3.40 15.60
N ILE A 328 0.08 2.09 15.64
CA ILE A 328 -0.85 1.09 16.18
C ILE A 328 -1.26 1.47 17.60
N PHE A 329 -0.30 1.79 18.46
CA PHE A 329 -0.56 2.20 19.82
C PHE A 329 -1.45 3.46 19.92
N SER A 330 -1.23 4.45 19.05
CA SER A 330 -1.94 5.73 19.09
C SER A 330 -3.39 5.66 18.63
N VAL A 331 -3.75 4.68 17.78
CA VAL A 331 -5.10 4.52 17.21
C VAL A 331 -5.98 3.60 18.05
N VAL A 332 -5.38 2.64 18.77
CA VAL A 332 -6.14 1.66 19.55
C VAL A 332 -6.88 2.35 20.72
N PRO A 333 -8.21 2.20 20.84
CA PRO A 333 -8.96 2.66 22.01
C PRO A 333 -8.76 1.65 23.15
N TRP A 334 -7.65 1.81 23.89
CA TRP A 334 -7.19 0.81 24.86
C TRP A 334 -8.17 0.52 25.99
N SER A 335 -8.86 1.55 26.48
CA SER A 335 -9.96 1.45 27.44
C SER A 335 -11.02 0.46 26.97
N SER A 336 -11.51 0.65 25.75
CA SER A 336 -12.51 -0.23 25.15
C SER A 336 -11.95 -1.62 24.84
N ALA A 337 -10.73 -1.69 24.33
CA ALA A 337 -10.08 -2.95 23.95
C ALA A 337 -9.81 -3.87 25.16
N LEU A 338 -9.40 -3.30 26.30
CA LEU A 338 -9.05 -4.07 27.51
C LEU A 338 -10.27 -4.40 28.37
N THR A 339 -11.25 -3.51 28.44
CA THR A 339 -12.44 -3.72 29.27
C THR A 339 -13.57 -4.45 28.53
N GLY A 340 -13.52 -4.48 27.19
CA GLY A 340 -14.60 -4.99 26.34
C GLY A 340 -15.86 -4.11 26.36
N LYS A 341 -15.80 -2.91 26.96
CA LYS A 341 -16.92 -1.95 27.03
C LYS A 341 -16.61 -0.76 26.15
N ALA A 342 -17.49 -0.49 25.19
CA ALA A 342 -17.34 0.64 24.27
C ALA A 342 -17.40 2.01 24.94
N ASP A 343 -18.14 2.13 26.05
CA ASP A 343 -18.27 3.36 26.82
C ASP A 343 -17.24 3.47 27.96
N ALA A 344 -16.15 2.70 27.89
CA ALA A 344 -15.10 2.76 28.90
C ALA A 344 -14.44 4.15 28.89
N THR A 345 -14.25 4.72 30.07
CA THR A 345 -13.52 5.99 30.21
C THR A 345 -12.09 5.82 29.67
N PRO A 346 -11.64 6.65 28.71
CA PRO A 346 -10.29 6.56 28.17
C PRO A 346 -9.24 6.68 29.28
N TYR A 347 -8.18 5.88 29.20
CA TYR A 347 -7.03 6.05 30.07
C TYR A 347 -6.30 7.35 29.75
N GLY A 348 -5.68 7.99 30.74
CA GLY A 348 -4.96 9.27 30.55
C GLY A 348 -3.73 9.20 29.62
N TRP A 349 -3.32 8.00 29.20
CA TRP A 349 -2.24 7.77 28.25
C TRP A 349 -2.75 7.38 26.85
N GLU A 350 -4.08 7.24 26.66
CA GLU A 350 -4.67 7.05 25.34
C GLU A 350 -4.55 8.34 24.53
N LEU A 351 -4.10 8.18 23.29
CA LEU A 351 -3.84 9.30 22.39
C LEU A 351 -5.05 9.62 21.49
N ASP A 352 -5.84 8.61 21.13
CA ASP A 352 -7.00 8.70 20.22
C ASP A 352 -6.67 9.47 18.93
N TRP A 353 -5.54 9.09 18.31
CA TRP A 353 -5.08 9.77 17.09
C TRP A 353 -5.91 9.37 15.88
N SER A 354 -6.25 10.37 15.07
CA SER A 354 -6.93 10.20 13.80
C SER A 354 -6.04 10.68 12.65
N PHE A 355 -6.59 10.69 11.43
CA PHE A 355 -5.85 11.01 10.20
C PHE A 355 -4.90 12.22 10.28
N PRO A 356 -5.23 13.36 10.92
CA PRO A 356 -4.32 14.50 11.00
C PRO A 356 -3.00 14.17 11.71
N GLN A 357 -3.06 13.57 12.91
CA GLN A 357 -1.87 13.22 13.68
C GLN A 357 -1.07 12.12 13.00
N LEU A 358 -1.75 11.13 12.39
CA LEU A 358 -1.07 10.06 11.67
C LEU A 358 -0.38 10.57 10.39
N SER A 359 -0.98 11.51 9.67
CA SER A 359 -0.34 12.17 8.53
C SER A 359 0.93 12.89 8.95
N ALA A 360 0.88 13.63 10.07
CA ALA A 360 2.05 14.29 10.63
C ALA A 360 3.14 13.29 11.06
N LEU A 361 2.74 12.17 11.68
CA LEU A 361 3.66 11.10 12.07
C LEU A 361 4.45 10.58 10.87
N PHE A 362 3.78 10.22 9.77
CA PHE A 362 4.46 9.66 8.60
C PHE A 362 5.33 10.69 7.88
N LEU A 363 4.89 11.96 7.77
CA LEU A 363 5.73 13.02 7.20
C LEU A 363 6.99 13.26 8.04
N CYS A 364 6.85 13.37 9.36
CA CYS A 364 7.98 13.52 10.27
C CYS A 364 8.90 12.30 10.24
N ALA A 365 8.34 11.09 10.18
CA ALA A 365 9.09 9.84 10.07
C ALA A 365 9.86 9.75 8.74
N ALA A 366 9.28 10.22 7.63
CA ALA A 366 9.97 10.26 6.34
C ALA A 366 11.22 11.15 6.42
N VAL A 367 11.09 12.34 7.02
CA VAL A 367 12.23 13.24 7.26
C VAL A 367 13.26 12.57 8.18
N LEU A 368 12.83 11.97 9.29
CA LEU A 368 13.71 11.31 10.25
C LEU A 368 14.49 10.16 9.62
N VAL A 369 13.85 9.29 8.83
CA VAL A 369 14.52 8.22 8.06
C VAL A 369 15.54 8.82 7.10
N GLY A 370 15.17 9.88 6.37
CA GLY A 370 16.08 10.57 5.46
C GLY A 370 17.33 11.14 6.13
N LEU A 371 17.18 11.68 7.35
CA LEU A 371 18.29 12.17 8.17
C LEU A 371 19.18 11.03 8.68
N VAL A 372 18.58 9.95 9.19
CA VAL A 372 19.31 8.74 9.64
C VAL A 372 20.09 8.11 8.48
N ALA A 373 19.49 8.07 7.29
CA ALA A 373 20.12 7.57 6.06
C ALA A 373 21.09 8.55 5.41
N ARG A 374 21.23 9.78 5.94
CA ARG A 374 22.12 10.84 5.42
C ARG A 374 21.91 11.13 3.93
N MET A 375 20.65 11.19 3.49
CA MET A 375 20.31 11.34 2.07
C MET A 375 20.71 12.71 1.48
N GLY A 376 20.89 13.73 2.32
CA GLY A 376 21.02 15.12 1.89
C GLY A 376 19.66 15.74 1.56
N GLU A 377 19.55 17.07 1.68
CA GLU A 377 18.26 17.79 1.55
C GLU A 377 17.61 17.55 0.19
N ALA A 378 18.30 17.85 -0.92
CA ALA A 378 17.74 17.74 -2.27
C ALA A 378 17.26 16.33 -2.64
N LYS A 379 17.97 15.29 -2.19
CA LYS A 379 17.57 13.90 -2.43
C LYS A 379 16.36 13.53 -1.57
N LEU A 380 16.33 13.96 -0.31
CA LEU A 380 15.22 13.71 0.60
C LEU A 380 13.94 14.39 0.09
N SER A 381 14.00 15.67 -0.26
CA SER A 381 12.84 16.42 -0.74
C SER A 381 12.28 15.84 -2.04
N SER A 382 13.14 15.55 -3.01
CA SER A 382 12.70 14.87 -4.26
C SER A 382 12.12 13.48 -4.03
N THR A 383 12.66 12.71 -3.08
CA THR A 383 12.14 11.37 -2.74
C THR A 383 10.77 11.44 -2.06
N VAL A 384 10.57 12.40 -1.15
CA VAL A 384 9.27 12.65 -0.50
C VAL A 384 8.22 13.04 -1.53
N VAL A 385 8.54 13.98 -2.43
CA VAL A 385 7.61 14.42 -3.49
C VAL A 385 7.25 13.28 -4.43
N ARG A 386 8.24 12.47 -4.83
CA ARG A 386 7.99 11.28 -5.66
C ARG A 386 7.07 10.28 -4.96
N GLY A 387 7.33 10.00 -3.67
CA GLY A 387 6.50 9.08 -2.92
C GLY A 387 5.06 9.55 -2.75
N ALA A 388 4.86 10.85 -2.52
CA ALA A 388 3.51 11.42 -2.54
C ALA A 388 2.86 11.31 -3.93
N ALA A 389 3.61 11.59 -5.01
CA ALA A 389 3.11 11.51 -6.39
C ALA A 389 2.65 10.10 -6.77
N ASP A 390 3.40 9.06 -6.39
CA ASP A 390 3.06 7.66 -6.65
C ASP A 390 1.74 7.26 -5.96
N PHE A 391 1.34 7.96 -4.90
CA PHE A 391 0.11 7.73 -4.13
C PHE A 391 -1.04 8.70 -4.45
N ILE A 392 -0.89 9.58 -5.45
CA ILE A 392 -1.99 10.46 -5.89
C ILE A 392 -3.16 9.65 -6.46
N SER A 393 -2.88 8.57 -7.20
CA SER A 393 -3.92 7.73 -7.80
C SER A 393 -4.91 7.18 -6.75
N PRO A 394 -4.47 6.45 -5.70
CA PRO A 394 -5.40 5.99 -4.66
C PRO A 394 -6.05 7.14 -3.89
N ALA A 395 -5.35 8.26 -3.67
CA ALA A 395 -5.94 9.44 -3.02
C ALA A 395 -7.11 10.04 -3.83
N LEU A 396 -7.00 10.09 -5.16
CA LEU A 396 -8.08 10.54 -6.05
C LEU A 396 -9.29 9.60 -6.05
N VAL A 397 -9.07 8.28 -5.91
CA VAL A 397 -10.16 7.30 -5.75
C VAL A 397 -10.97 7.61 -4.50
N ILE A 398 -10.32 7.90 -3.38
CA ILE A 398 -10.98 8.24 -2.10
C ILE A 398 -11.79 9.54 -2.23
N MET A 399 -11.20 10.57 -2.85
CA MET A 399 -11.87 11.85 -3.13
C MET A 399 -13.15 11.64 -3.96
N LEU A 400 -13.06 10.90 -5.06
CA LEU A 400 -14.22 10.66 -5.94
C LEU A 400 -15.30 9.83 -5.24
N ALA A 401 -14.91 8.81 -4.47
CA ALA A 401 -15.85 8.00 -3.69
C ALA A 401 -16.63 8.86 -2.68
N ARG A 402 -15.95 9.78 -1.96
CA ARG A 402 -16.62 10.72 -1.06
C ARG A 402 -17.56 11.67 -1.80
N GLY A 403 -17.19 12.08 -3.02
CA GLY A 403 -18.05 12.89 -3.90
C GLY A 403 -19.39 12.22 -4.22
N VAL A 404 -19.40 10.90 -4.44
CA VAL A 404 -20.66 10.14 -4.61
C VAL A 404 -21.54 10.27 -3.36
N THR A 405 -20.95 10.10 -2.17
CA THR A 405 -21.68 10.23 -0.90
C THR A 405 -22.23 11.64 -0.68
N VAL A 406 -21.52 12.67 -1.15
CA VAL A 406 -22.01 14.06 -1.11
C VAL A 406 -23.28 14.21 -1.94
N ILE A 407 -23.32 13.69 -3.17
CA ILE A 407 -24.52 13.75 -4.02
C ILE A 407 -25.69 13.06 -3.32
N MET A 408 -25.46 11.88 -2.73
CA MET A 408 -26.49 11.13 -2.01
C MET A 408 -27.03 11.89 -0.78
N ASN A 409 -26.12 12.51 -0.03
CA ASN A 409 -26.46 13.30 1.15
C ASN A 409 -27.27 14.56 0.78
N ASN A 410 -26.78 15.34 -0.18
CA ASN A 410 -27.43 16.57 -0.64
C ASN A 410 -28.80 16.30 -1.27
N SER A 411 -28.94 15.16 -1.97
CA SER A 411 -30.21 14.72 -2.54
C SER A 411 -31.15 14.06 -1.52
N LYS A 412 -30.71 13.87 -0.27
CA LYS A 412 -31.45 13.20 0.81
C LYS A 412 -31.95 11.80 0.42
N ILE A 413 -31.18 11.07 -0.38
CA ILE A 413 -31.54 9.71 -0.84
C ILE A 413 -30.92 8.61 0.02
N THR A 414 -29.89 8.92 0.82
CA THR A 414 -29.22 7.95 1.71
C THR A 414 -30.20 7.23 2.64
N ALA A 415 -31.10 7.98 3.29
CA ALA A 415 -32.09 7.40 4.20
C ALA A 415 -33.13 6.54 3.47
N THR A 416 -33.56 6.94 2.26
CA THR A 416 -34.47 6.15 1.44
C THR A 416 -33.84 4.82 1.01
N VAL A 417 -32.56 4.83 0.64
CA VAL A 417 -31.82 3.60 0.32
C VAL A 417 -31.71 2.72 1.55
N LEU A 418 -31.33 3.28 2.70
CA LEU A 418 -31.25 2.54 3.97
C LEU A 418 -32.58 1.88 4.32
N HIS A 419 -33.68 2.64 4.30
CA HIS A 419 -35.03 2.14 4.62
C HIS A 419 -35.46 0.98 3.71
N SER A 420 -35.10 1.03 2.42
CA SER A 420 -35.47 -0.05 1.49
C SER A 420 -34.73 -1.37 1.77
N ILE A 421 -33.56 -1.30 2.42
CA ILE A 421 -32.76 -2.47 2.81
C ILE A 421 -33.15 -2.95 4.22
N GLU A 422 -33.56 -2.06 5.12
CA GLU A 422 -34.03 -2.41 6.47
C GLU A 422 -35.17 -3.44 6.45
N GLY A 423 -36.07 -3.38 5.46
CA GLY A 423 -37.18 -4.34 5.33
C GLY A 423 -36.79 -5.70 4.73
N VAL A 424 -35.54 -5.89 4.31
CA VAL A 424 -35.03 -7.12 3.68
C VAL A 424 -34.30 -8.02 4.69
N VAL A 425 -33.79 -7.44 5.78
CA VAL A 425 -33.11 -8.12 6.89
C VAL A 425 -34.10 -8.36 8.02
#